data_AF-A0A7W8CQ40-F1
#
_entry.id   AF-A0A7W8CQ40-F1
#
_cell.length_a   1.000
_cell.length_b   1.000
_cell.length_c   1.000
_cell.angle_alpha   90.00
_cell.angle_beta   90.00
_cell.angle_gamma   90.00
#
_symmetry.space_group_name_H-M   'P 1'
#
loop_
_entity.id
_entity.type
_entity.pdbx_description
1 polymer ?
#
loop_
_entity_poly.entity_id
_entity_poly.type
_entity_poly.pdbx_seq_one_letter_code
_entity_poly.pdbx_strand_id
1 'polypeptide(L)'
;MSSKKFGLMLSAGILMLGACGEETPEAPEAESGAASELLSNGDKTSFVFKEEGEYSIFCEPHPIMEMTVIVEEGADQSGEVAIDIANYAFSENNITVAPGTTIVWTNKEQLEHNVSIK
;
A
#
# COMPACT_ATOMS: atom_id res chain seq x y z
N MET A 1 16.63 45.78 -6.83
CA MET A 1 15.58 45.96 -5.81
C MET A 1 14.94 44.60 -5.54
N SER A 2 15.28 43.93 -4.44
CA SER A 2 14.65 44.06 -3.11
C SER A 2 13.18 43.61 -3.13
N SER A 3 12.72 42.61 -2.36
CA SER A 3 13.30 42.02 -1.15
C SER A 3 12.71 40.64 -0.87
N LYS A 4 13.59 39.67 -0.59
CA LYS A 4 13.26 38.44 0.13
C LYS A 4 12.97 38.82 1.59
N LYS A 5 11.83 38.40 2.14
CA LYS A 5 11.54 38.52 3.58
C LYS A 5 11.99 37.25 4.29
N PHE A 6 13.14 37.36 4.94
CA PHE A 6 13.66 36.42 5.93
C PHE A 6 12.80 36.52 7.19
N GLY A 7 12.13 35.43 7.57
CA GLY A 7 11.48 35.27 8.87
C GLY A 7 12.33 34.36 9.74
N LEU A 8 13.12 34.96 10.62
CA LEU A 8 13.89 34.29 11.66
C LEU A 8 12.95 34.01 12.85
N MET A 9 12.68 32.73 13.15
CA MET A 9 12.20 32.33 14.47
C MET A 9 13.30 31.50 15.13
N LEU A 10 14.01 32.12 16.08
CA LEU A 10 14.69 31.38 17.14
C LEU A 10 13.61 30.94 18.13
N SER A 11 13.51 29.64 18.36
CA SER A 11 13.01 29.10 19.60
C SER A 11 13.88 27.92 20.00
N ALA A 12 14.32 28.00 21.25
CA ALA A 12 15.34 27.18 21.87
C ALA A 12 15.00 25.69 21.84
N GLY A 13 16.06 24.88 21.80
CA GLY A 13 15.98 23.44 21.84
C GLY A 13 15.22 22.91 23.06
N ILE A 14 14.37 21.93 22.79
CA ILE A 14 14.02 20.91 23.76
C ILE A 14 14.77 19.65 23.32
N LEU A 15 15.79 19.29 24.10
CA LEU A 15 16.47 18.01 23.97
C LEU A 15 15.62 17.01 24.76
N MET A 16 14.59 16.46 24.13
CA MET A 16 13.81 15.37 24.69
C MET A 16 14.32 14.07 24.11
N LEU A 17 15.13 13.38 24.91
CA LEU A 17 15.38 11.95 24.76
C LEU A 17 14.06 11.22 25.01
N GLY A 18 13.36 10.93 23.92
CA GLY A 18 12.23 9.99 23.87
C GLY A 18 12.47 9.05 22.71
N ALA A 19 13.22 7.99 22.97
CA ALA A 19 13.30 6.85 22.06
C ALA A 19 11.98 6.08 22.14
N CYS A 20 11.02 6.46 21.31
CA CYS A 20 10.09 5.53 20.69
C CYS A 20 10.13 5.89 19.20
N GLY A 21 10.92 5.13 18.44
CA GLY A 21 10.77 5.15 17.00
C GLY A 21 9.33 4.75 16.71
N GLU A 22 8.56 5.66 16.14
CA GLU A 22 7.45 5.26 15.30
C GLU A 22 8.09 4.71 14.03
N GLU A 23 8.61 3.49 14.14
CA GLU A 23 8.93 2.70 12.98
C GLU A 23 7.57 2.43 12.36
N THR A 24 7.14 3.29 11.43
CA THR A 24 6.03 2.94 10.53
C THR A 24 6.39 1.54 10.02
N PRO A 25 5.66 0.48 10.40
CA PRO A 25 6.03 -0.85 9.98
C PRO A 25 5.99 -0.83 8.46
N GLU A 26 7.16 -1.00 7.85
CA GLU A 26 7.30 -1.09 6.41
C GLU A 26 6.40 -2.24 5.95
N ALA A 27 5.53 -1.99 4.97
CA ALA A 27 4.63 -3.01 4.46
C ALA A 27 5.43 -4.25 4.04
N PRO A 28 4.94 -5.48 4.31
CA PRO A 28 5.62 -6.69 3.85
C PRO A 28 5.81 -6.67 2.34
N GLU A 29 6.92 -7.27 1.88
CA GLU A 29 7.20 -7.38 0.45
C GLU A 29 6.21 -8.34 -0.23
N ALA A 30 5.83 -8.00 -1.45
CA ALA A 30 5.00 -8.84 -2.28
C ALA A 30 5.82 -10.01 -2.84
N GLU A 31 5.51 -11.22 -2.38
CA GLU A 31 6.12 -12.47 -2.84
C GLU A 31 5.03 -13.52 -3.10
N SER A 32 5.30 -14.49 -3.98
CA SER A 32 4.40 -15.63 -4.20
C SER A 32 4.18 -16.40 -2.89
N GLY A 33 2.91 -16.60 -2.52
CA GLY A 33 2.49 -17.23 -1.28
C GLY A 33 2.30 -16.26 -0.10
N ALA A 34 2.58 -14.96 -0.27
CA ALA A 34 2.24 -13.96 0.73
C ALA A 34 0.72 -13.76 0.79
N ALA A 35 0.17 -13.68 2.00
CA ALA A 35 -1.26 -13.46 2.21
C ALA A 35 -1.50 -12.57 3.43
N SER A 36 -2.55 -11.77 3.38
CA SER A 36 -3.08 -11.09 4.55
C SER A 36 -3.96 -12.02 5.39
N GLU A 37 -4.16 -11.65 6.65
CA GLU A 37 -5.31 -12.12 7.43
C GLU A 37 -6.64 -11.73 6.75
N LEU A 38 -7.74 -12.30 7.25
CA LEU A 38 -9.09 -11.85 6.87
C LEU A 38 -9.31 -10.40 7.35
N LEU A 39 -9.81 -9.58 6.44
CA LEU A 39 -10.10 -8.17 6.61
C LEU A 39 -11.60 -8.02 6.87
N SER A 40 -11.96 -7.52 8.04
CA SER A 40 -13.32 -7.06 8.33
C SER A 40 -13.61 -5.73 7.63
N ASN A 41 -14.87 -5.26 7.72
CA ASN A 41 -15.25 -3.98 7.12
C ASN A 41 -14.40 -2.82 7.66
N GLY A 42 -13.74 -2.09 6.75
CA GLY A 42 -12.86 -0.97 7.05
C GLY A 42 -11.40 -1.35 7.28
N ASP A 43 -11.10 -2.64 7.45
CA ASP A 43 -9.73 -3.11 7.63
C ASP A 43 -8.90 -2.93 6.35
N LYS A 44 -7.60 -2.84 6.57
CA LYS A 44 -6.61 -2.57 5.53
C LYS A 44 -5.47 -3.58 5.61
N THR A 45 -4.94 -3.91 4.45
CA THR A 45 -3.63 -4.59 4.33
C THR A 45 -2.84 -3.93 3.22
N SER A 46 -1.53 -4.14 3.20
CA SER A 46 -0.64 -3.54 2.21
C SER A 46 0.54 -4.44 1.92
N PHE A 47 0.98 -4.40 0.67
CA PHE A 47 2.22 -5.05 0.21
C PHE A 47 3.04 -4.08 -0.63
N VAL A 48 4.37 -4.17 -0.53
CA VAL A 48 5.30 -3.41 -1.38
C VAL A 48 5.83 -4.29 -2.52
N PHE A 49 5.68 -3.80 -3.75
CA PHE A 49 6.03 -4.50 -4.98
C PHE A 49 7.37 -3.99 -5.50
N LYS A 50 8.46 -4.69 -5.16
CA LYS A 50 9.83 -4.27 -5.49
C LYS A 50 10.38 -4.88 -6.77
N GLU A 51 10.03 -6.13 -7.04
CA GLU A 51 10.56 -6.86 -8.20
C GLU A 51 9.64 -6.69 -9.41
N GLU A 52 10.24 -6.50 -10.60
CA GLU A 52 9.48 -6.48 -11.85
C GLU A 52 8.83 -7.84 -12.10
N GLY A 53 7.60 -7.82 -12.64
CA GLY A 53 6.87 -9.05 -12.94
C GLY A 53 5.36 -8.87 -12.89
N GLU A 54 4.65 -9.97 -13.16
CA GLU A 54 3.20 -10.03 -13.05
C GLU A 54 2.82 -10.84 -11.80
N TYR A 55 2.03 -10.23 -10.92
CA TYR A 55 1.57 -10.82 -9.67
C TYR A 55 0.07 -11.07 -9.76
N SER A 56 -0.34 -12.31 -9.49
CA SER A 56 -1.76 -12.67 -9.42
C SER A 56 -2.25 -12.50 -7.98
N ILE A 57 -3.18 -11.58 -7.79
CA ILE A 57 -3.77 -11.28 -6.49
C ILE A 57 -5.16 -11.87 -6.45
N PHE A 58 -5.50 -12.59 -5.38
CA PHE A 58 -6.79 -13.23 -5.23
C PHE A 58 -7.27 -13.25 -3.78
N CYS A 59 -8.58 -13.48 -3.60
CA CYS A 59 -9.19 -13.74 -2.28
C CYS A 59 -9.31 -15.26 -2.07
N GLU A 60 -8.76 -15.79 -0.97
CA GLU A 60 -8.71 -17.24 -0.72
C GLU A 60 -10.08 -17.87 -0.41
N PRO A 61 -10.96 -17.27 0.43
CA PRO A 61 -12.28 -17.85 0.72
C PRO A 61 -13.21 -17.92 -0.49
N HIS A 62 -13.01 -17.05 -1.49
CA HIS A 62 -13.81 -16.99 -2.72
C HIS A 62 -12.89 -16.76 -3.92
N PRO A 63 -12.31 -17.84 -4.50
CA PRO A 63 -11.21 -17.77 -5.48
C PRO A 63 -11.64 -17.32 -6.89
N ILE A 64 -12.63 -16.43 -6.98
CA ILE A 64 -13.09 -15.79 -8.22
C ILE A 64 -12.82 -14.28 -8.20
N MET A 65 -12.47 -13.74 -7.03
CA MET A 65 -11.99 -12.36 -6.88
C MET A 65 -10.51 -12.34 -7.22
N GLU A 66 -10.18 -11.82 -8.40
CA GLU A 66 -8.81 -11.77 -8.91
C GLU A 66 -8.49 -10.38 -9.44
N MET A 67 -7.23 -9.97 -9.29
CA MET A 67 -6.65 -8.85 -10.00
C MET A 67 -5.19 -9.14 -10.35
N THR A 68 -4.65 -8.47 -11.35
CA THR A 68 -3.23 -8.53 -11.71
C THR A 68 -2.53 -7.23 -11.33
N VAL A 69 -1.34 -7.35 -10.72
CA VAL A 69 -0.42 -6.23 -10.54
C VAL A 69 0.79 -6.48 -11.43
N ILE A 70 1.03 -5.58 -12.37
CA ILE A 70 2.20 -5.61 -13.25
C ILE A 70 3.20 -4.58 -12.72
N VAL A 71 4.41 -5.04 -12.40
CA VAL A 71 5.50 -4.18 -11.93
C VAL A 71 6.48 -3.99 -13.08
N GLU A 72 6.63 -2.75 -13.54
CA GLU A 72 7.46 -2.39 -14.68
C GLU A 72 8.13 -1.02 -14.45
N GLU A 73 9.42 -0.92 -14.76
CA GLU A 73 10.14 0.35 -14.76
C GLU A 73 9.47 1.41 -15.64
N GLY A 74 9.35 2.64 -15.12
CA GLY A 74 8.75 3.75 -15.85
C GLY A 74 7.22 3.75 -15.90
N ALA A 75 6.54 2.87 -15.18
CA ALA A 75 5.09 2.94 -15.00
C ALA A 75 4.66 4.26 -14.33
N ASP A 76 3.51 4.81 -14.76
CA ASP A 76 3.00 6.09 -14.28
C ASP A 76 2.57 6.05 -12.79
N GLN A 77 2.09 4.90 -12.32
CA GLN A 77 1.66 4.72 -10.92
C GLN A 77 2.87 4.36 -10.06
N SER A 78 3.11 5.15 -9.01
CA SER A 78 4.23 4.94 -8.08
C SER A 78 3.88 5.43 -6.67
N GLY A 79 4.67 5.03 -5.68
CA GLY A 79 4.46 5.44 -4.29
C GLY A 79 3.38 4.60 -3.60
N GLU A 80 2.23 5.21 -3.29
CA GLU A 80 1.10 4.51 -2.68
C GLU A 80 -0.09 4.47 -3.64
N VAL A 81 -0.63 3.29 -3.88
CA VAL A 81 -1.83 3.06 -4.69
C VAL A 81 -2.91 2.42 -3.82
N ALA A 82 -4.10 3.00 -3.81
CA ALA A 82 -5.23 2.49 -3.01
C ALA A 82 -6.19 1.67 -3.88
N ILE A 83 -6.53 0.47 -3.43
CA ILE A 83 -7.51 -0.42 -4.07
C ILE A 83 -8.60 -0.74 -3.05
N ASP A 84 -9.86 -0.48 -3.40
CA ASP A 84 -10.98 -0.90 -2.58
C ASP A 84 -11.39 -2.35 -2.91
N ILE A 85 -11.85 -3.09 -1.90
CA ILE A 85 -12.53 -4.38 -2.04
C ILE A 85 -14.01 -4.14 -1.75
N ALA A 86 -14.86 -4.34 -2.76
CA ALA A 86 -16.30 -4.11 -2.67
C ALA A 86 -17.04 -4.86 -3.78
N ASN A 87 -18.31 -5.17 -3.54
CA ASN A 87 -19.17 -5.90 -4.47
C ASN A 87 -18.56 -7.23 -4.90
N TYR A 88 -17.93 -7.96 -3.97
CA TYR A 88 -17.23 -9.21 -4.26
C TYR A 88 -16.15 -9.06 -5.35
N ALA A 89 -15.41 -7.95 -5.36
CA ALA A 89 -14.32 -7.69 -6.31
C ALA A 89 -13.25 -6.76 -5.72
N PHE A 90 -12.04 -6.83 -6.26
CA PHE A 90 -11.10 -5.72 -6.20
C PHE A 90 -11.60 -4.62 -7.15
N SER A 91 -11.46 -3.35 -6.78
CA SER A 91 -11.94 -2.21 -7.57
C SER A 91 -11.30 -2.10 -8.95
N GLU A 92 -10.10 -2.67 -9.13
CA GLU A 92 -9.39 -2.78 -10.41
C GLU A 92 -9.08 -4.25 -10.71
N ASN A 93 -9.22 -4.64 -11.97
CA ASN A 93 -8.86 -5.99 -12.43
C ASN A 93 -7.37 -6.09 -12.81
N ASN A 94 -6.76 -4.96 -13.19
CA ASN A 94 -5.34 -4.90 -13.56
C ASN A 94 -4.78 -3.50 -13.32
N ILE A 95 -3.59 -3.41 -12.76
CA ILE A 95 -2.83 -2.16 -12.63
C ILE A 95 -1.37 -2.39 -13.01
N THR A 96 -0.73 -1.34 -13.52
CA THR A 96 0.72 -1.31 -13.77
C THR A 96 1.35 -0.26 -12.86
N VAL A 97 2.36 -0.65 -12.09
CA VAL A 97 3.02 0.17 -11.07
C VAL A 97 4.53 0.11 -11.19
N ALA A 98 5.22 1.15 -10.76
CA ALA A 98 6.68 1.18 -10.74
C ALA A 98 7.23 0.35 -9.57
N PRO A 99 8.47 -0.19 -9.68
CA PRO A 99 9.15 -0.84 -8.57
C PRO A 99 9.17 0.02 -7.29
N GLY A 100 8.92 -0.62 -6.15
CA GLY A 100 8.82 0.01 -4.83
C GLY A 100 7.44 0.56 -4.49
N THR A 101 6.43 0.40 -5.36
CA THR A 101 5.05 0.84 -5.07
C THR A 101 4.44 -0.01 -3.97
N THR A 102 3.83 0.65 -2.98
CA THR A 102 2.98 0.03 -1.97
C THR A 102 1.54 0.10 -2.41
N ILE A 103 0.88 -1.06 -2.49
CA ILE A 103 -0.56 -1.12 -2.73
C ILE A 103 -1.26 -1.33 -1.39
N VAL A 104 -2.29 -0.53 -1.12
CA VAL A 104 -3.10 -0.59 0.08
C VAL A 104 -4.50 -1.02 -0.30
N TRP A 105 -4.91 -2.20 0.17
CA TRP A 105 -6.26 -2.69 0.00
C TRP A 105 -7.12 -2.31 1.20
N THR A 106 -8.37 -1.91 0.96
CA THR A 106 -9.35 -1.64 2.02
C THR A 106 -10.62 -2.44 1.78
N ASN A 107 -11.06 -3.23 2.75
CA ASN A 107 -12.37 -3.86 2.65
C ASN A 107 -13.48 -2.82 2.92
N LYS A 108 -14.36 -2.61 1.94
CA LYS A 108 -15.49 -1.66 2.01
C LYS A 108 -16.83 -2.36 2.21
N GLU A 109 -16.86 -3.67 2.34
CA GLU A 109 -18.09 -4.44 2.57
C GLU A 109 -18.05 -5.24 3.88
N GLN A 110 -19.21 -5.81 4.26
CA GLN A 110 -19.37 -6.54 5.53
C GLN A 110 -18.86 -7.98 5.47
N LEU A 111 -18.74 -8.53 4.26
CA LEU A 111 -18.15 -9.83 4.06
C LEU A 111 -16.63 -9.72 4.24
N GLU A 112 -16.03 -10.67 4.94
CA GLU A 112 -14.58 -10.72 5.11
C GLU A 112 -13.88 -11.16 3.83
N HIS A 113 -12.74 -10.53 3.55
CA HIS A 113 -11.89 -10.81 2.39
C HIS A 113 -10.43 -10.81 2.79
N ASN A 114 -9.56 -11.40 1.98
CA ASN A 114 -8.13 -11.20 2.11
C ASN A 114 -7.49 -10.88 0.76
N VAL A 115 -6.20 -10.56 0.86
CA VAL A 115 -5.31 -10.35 -0.29
C VAL A 115 -4.27 -11.46 -0.22
N SER A 116 -4.27 -12.37 -1.20
CA SER A 116 -3.28 -13.43 -1.35
C SER A 116 -2.58 -13.31 -2.69
N ILE A 117 -1.27 -13.54 -2.71
CA ILE A 117 -0.39 -13.35 -3.86
C ILE A 117 0.05 -14.73 -4.33
N LYS A 118 -0.11 -15.03 -5.62
CA LYS A 118 0.37 -16.26 -6.25
C LYS A 118 1.48 -15.99 -7.25
#